data_AF-A0A101VKC0-F1
#
_entry.id   AF-A0A101VKC0-F1
#
_cell.length_a   1.000
_cell.length_b   1.000
_cell.length_c   1.000
_cell.angle_alpha   90.00
_cell.angle_beta   90.00
_cell.angle_gamma   90.00
#
_symmetry.space_group_name_H-M   'P 1'
#
loop_
_entity.id
_entity.type
_entity.pdbx_description
1 polymer ?
#
loop_
_entity_poly.entity_id
_entity_poly.type
_entity_poly.pdbx_seq_one_letter_code
_entity_poly.pdbx_strand_id
1 'polypeptide(L)'
;MSVGARIFVAVNFIILGLSFIATTVVLFSEYGLDGQVDWTALATYYSHLFIFFPTFGILALIAFYVPASILVDMYWTYVPNGRVRFSIGYVVAILLALVGGNIIGGGGGLKSIFEVKPGVLVADKGEPSGCNAGSGACQRASVLKSLANVRLQSTKRLGMSQFVRNCTPDDLFDSQPERDRKLHCFVTLSLVNADQCCRAQQRFGEALNKMHEVEANRSVTGTAHRYLLPLKVFFLLVVLAIAILLVIRHRLLEEHYAPYMKKLQRGVLIGASAMLVWPLMNLAFLQSSGLLYGTAHESVYRDASPVILAVYVLWALLLVFFFFKSFDGADKDMENMGRIGGIVGSAVFAFNYQTIVDYAVRFAGSGATALTLGTIFAVAVIALVAVVLQPKRSPTGKLMFDK
;
A
#
# COMPACT_ATOMS: atom_id res chain seq x y z
N MET A 1 4.57 17.52 -26.67
CA MET A 1 4.99 17.56 -25.26
C MET A 1 5.76 18.83 -24.97
N SER A 2 5.06 19.86 -24.48
CA SER A 2 5.64 21.10 -24.00
C SER A 2 6.59 20.89 -22.82
N VAL A 3 7.57 21.79 -22.69
CA VAL A 3 8.51 21.81 -21.57
C VAL A 3 7.78 22.10 -20.25
N GLY A 4 6.79 23.00 -20.28
CA GLY A 4 5.99 23.34 -19.10
C GLY A 4 5.27 22.14 -18.48
N ALA A 5 4.67 21.27 -19.30
CA ALA A 5 3.96 20.09 -18.80
C ALA A 5 4.92 19.12 -18.11
N ARG A 6 6.12 18.94 -18.68
CA ARG A 6 7.17 18.09 -18.11
C ARG A 6 7.67 18.62 -16.76
N ILE A 7 7.95 19.93 -16.69
CA ILE A 7 8.42 20.56 -15.45
C ILE A 7 7.35 20.46 -14.36
N PHE A 8 6.09 20.75 -14.70
CA PHE A 8 4.97 20.66 -13.75
C PHE A 8 4.85 19.27 -13.14
N VAL A 9 4.85 18.22 -13.98
CA VAL A 9 4.77 16.84 -13.50
C VAL A 9 6.01 16.45 -12.71
N ALA A 10 7.21 16.85 -13.16
CA ALA A 10 8.46 16.57 -12.45
C ALA A 10 8.46 17.15 -11.04
N VAL A 11 8.08 18.41 -10.86
CA VAL A 11 8.01 19.06 -9.54
C VAL A 11 7.05 18.32 -8.61
N ASN A 12 5.84 18.02 -9.10
CA ASN A 12 4.85 17.27 -8.33
C ASN A 12 5.37 15.88 -7.93
N PHE A 13 5.99 15.17 -8.86
CA PHE A 13 6.47 13.80 -8.63
C PHE A 13 7.69 13.78 -7.71
N ILE A 14 8.54 14.81 -7.74
CA ILE A 14 9.64 14.98 -6.78
C ILE A 14 9.09 15.19 -5.37
N ILE A 15 8.12 16.09 -5.19
CA ILE A 15 7.48 16.32 -3.87
C ILE A 15 6.86 15.02 -3.35
N LEU A 16 6.15 14.28 -4.20
CA LEU A 16 5.59 12.97 -3.85
C LEU A 16 6.67 11.95 -3.50
N GLY A 17 7.71 11.82 -4.31
CA GLY A 17 8.82 10.89 -4.08
C GLY A 17 9.56 11.18 -2.77
N LEU A 18 9.83 12.47 -2.48
CA LEU A 18 10.42 12.89 -1.22
C LEU A 18 9.51 12.55 -0.03
N SER A 19 8.19 12.72 -0.16
CA SER A 19 7.25 12.34 0.90
C SER A 19 7.26 10.84 1.20
N PHE A 20 7.47 9.99 0.19
CA PHE A 20 7.53 8.54 0.34
C PHE A 20 8.77 8.11 1.12
N ILE A 21 9.92 8.71 0.80
CA ILE A 21 11.19 8.45 1.48
C ILE A 21 11.17 9.01 2.90
N ALA A 22 10.69 10.25 3.08
CA ALA A 22 10.72 10.95 4.35
C ALA A 22 10.05 10.15 5.49
N THR A 23 8.88 9.55 5.25
CA THR A 23 8.22 8.75 6.30
C THR A 23 9.06 7.55 6.78
N THR A 24 9.77 6.88 5.87
CA THR A 24 10.60 5.72 6.20
C THR A 24 11.93 6.13 6.82
N VAL A 25 12.51 7.24 6.37
CA VAL A 25 13.73 7.81 6.97
C VAL A 25 13.46 8.26 8.41
N VAL A 26 12.33 8.91 8.68
CA VAL A 26 11.97 9.30 10.05
C VAL A 26 11.78 8.08 10.94
N LEU A 27 11.09 7.02 10.45
CA LEU A 27 10.98 5.75 11.16
C LEU A 27 12.36 5.16 11.50
N PHE A 28 13.28 5.13 10.54
CA PHE A 28 14.63 4.62 10.77
C PHE A 28 15.41 5.50 11.76
N SER A 29 15.29 6.82 11.68
CA SER A 29 15.97 7.73 12.60
C SER A 29 15.49 7.59 14.04
N GLU A 30 14.19 7.38 14.25
CA GLU A 30 13.59 7.33 15.59
C GLU A 30 13.68 5.92 16.20
N TYR A 31 13.45 4.86 15.42
CA TYR A 31 13.41 3.48 15.93
C TYR A 31 14.68 2.68 15.64
N GLY A 32 15.44 3.07 14.61
CA GLY A 32 16.60 2.31 14.11
C GLY A 32 17.94 2.74 14.69
N LEU A 33 18.19 4.06 14.83
CA LEU A 33 19.49 4.56 15.28
C LEU A 33 19.79 4.23 16.75
N ASP A 34 18.79 4.32 17.62
CA ASP A 34 18.94 4.06 19.06
C ASP A 34 19.02 2.56 19.39
N GLY A 35 18.71 1.68 18.43
CA GLY A 35 18.80 0.22 18.57
C GLY A 35 17.84 -0.41 19.60
N GLN A 36 16.97 0.37 20.24
CA GLN A 36 16.09 -0.12 21.32
C GLN A 36 14.87 -0.90 20.82
N VAL A 37 14.47 -0.69 19.57
CA VAL A 37 13.31 -1.33 18.94
C VAL A 37 13.74 -1.90 17.59
N ASP A 38 13.24 -3.10 17.24
CA ASP A 38 13.43 -3.64 15.89
C ASP A 38 12.59 -2.83 14.88
N TRP A 39 13.19 -1.77 14.33
CA TRP A 39 12.56 -0.92 13.32
C TRP A 39 12.13 -1.72 12.08
N THR A 40 12.82 -2.81 11.76
CA THR A 40 12.47 -3.66 10.61
C THR A 40 11.17 -4.41 10.88
N ALA A 41 10.87 -4.79 12.12
CA ALA A 41 9.59 -5.38 12.49
C ALA A 41 8.43 -4.41 12.28
N LEU A 42 8.63 -3.13 12.61
CA LEU A 42 7.64 -2.08 12.32
C LEU A 42 7.49 -1.84 10.82
N ALA A 43 8.61 -1.72 10.09
CA ALA A 43 8.60 -1.49 8.66
C ALA A 43 7.92 -2.63 7.89
N THR A 44 8.15 -3.89 8.27
CA THR A 44 7.51 -5.05 7.64
C THR A 44 6.07 -5.26 8.08
N TYR A 45 5.73 -4.92 9.31
CA TYR A 45 4.34 -4.96 9.76
C TYR A 45 3.47 -3.91 9.03
N TYR A 46 3.96 -2.67 8.91
CA TYR A 46 3.31 -1.60 8.13
C TYR A 46 3.92 -1.48 6.71
N SER A 47 4.12 -2.62 6.04
CA SER A 47 4.86 -2.68 4.78
C SER A 47 4.24 -1.86 3.64
N HIS A 48 2.91 -1.79 3.58
CA HIS A 48 2.16 -0.94 2.65
C HIS A 48 2.47 0.55 2.79
N LEU A 49 3.03 0.99 3.93
CA LEU A 49 3.43 2.38 4.18
C LEU A 49 4.94 2.60 4.03
N PHE A 50 5.75 1.78 4.71
CA PHE A 50 7.18 2.04 4.87
C PHE A 50 8.07 1.30 3.88
N ILE A 51 7.56 0.28 3.20
CA ILE A 51 8.32 -0.47 2.18
C ILE A 51 7.76 -0.14 0.79
N PHE A 52 6.44 -0.20 0.61
CA PHE A 52 5.82 0.00 -0.70
C PHE A 52 6.14 1.38 -1.29
N PHE A 53 5.80 2.46 -0.58
CA PHE A 53 5.92 3.82 -1.10
C PHE A 53 7.36 4.19 -1.52
N PRO A 54 8.41 3.96 -0.69
CA PRO A 54 9.77 4.28 -1.09
C PRO A 54 10.37 3.31 -2.12
N THR A 55 9.70 2.21 -2.46
CA THR A 55 10.14 1.27 -3.50
C THR A 55 9.23 1.36 -4.73
N PHE A 56 8.14 0.59 -4.75
CA PHE A 56 7.17 0.53 -5.84
C PHE A 56 6.42 1.83 -6.05
N GLY A 57 6.20 2.66 -5.03
CA GLY A 57 5.62 3.99 -5.19
C GLY A 57 6.50 4.93 -6.02
N ILE A 58 7.82 4.94 -5.77
CA ILE A 58 8.78 5.70 -6.58
C ILE A 58 8.87 5.14 -7.99
N LEU A 59 8.94 3.80 -8.13
CA LEU A 59 8.91 3.15 -9.44
C LEU A 59 7.65 3.56 -10.23
N ALA A 60 6.49 3.57 -9.59
CA ALA A 60 5.24 3.99 -10.20
C ALA A 60 5.27 5.48 -10.60
N LEU A 61 5.79 6.39 -9.78
CA LEU A 61 5.99 7.79 -10.15
C LEU A 61 6.84 7.91 -11.43
N ILE A 62 7.96 7.20 -11.48
CA ILE A 62 8.85 7.25 -12.64
C ILE A 62 8.18 6.65 -13.89
N ALA A 63 7.45 5.55 -13.73
CA ALA A 63 6.74 4.90 -14.82
C ALA A 63 5.57 5.74 -15.36
N PHE A 64 4.82 6.41 -14.48
CA PHE A 64 3.70 7.28 -14.84
C PHE A 64 4.12 8.69 -15.28
N TYR A 65 5.40 9.06 -15.20
CA TYR A 65 5.88 10.39 -15.58
C TYR A 65 5.52 10.78 -17.01
N VAL A 66 5.75 9.87 -17.97
CA VAL A 66 5.43 10.11 -19.39
C VAL A 66 3.92 10.18 -19.63
N PRO A 67 3.11 9.20 -19.17
CA PRO A 67 1.65 9.29 -19.26
C PRO A 67 1.09 10.59 -18.66
N ALA A 68 1.52 10.96 -17.45
CA ALA A 68 1.07 12.18 -16.78
C ALA A 68 1.45 13.43 -17.58
N SER A 69 2.70 13.52 -18.06
CA SER A 69 3.17 14.67 -18.84
C SER A 69 2.42 14.82 -20.17
N ILE A 70 2.05 13.72 -20.82
CA ILE A 70 1.24 13.74 -22.05
C ILE A 70 -0.18 14.23 -21.74
N LEU A 71 -0.80 13.74 -20.67
CA LEU A 71 -2.14 14.17 -20.29
C LEU A 71 -2.20 15.65 -19.93
N VAL A 72 -1.21 16.17 -19.18
CA VAL A 72 -1.12 17.60 -18.85
C VAL A 72 -0.96 18.43 -20.13
N ASP A 73 -0.04 18.05 -21.01
CA ASP A 73 0.20 18.74 -22.29
C ASP A 73 -1.05 18.75 -23.18
N MET A 74 -1.76 17.63 -23.23
CA MET A 74 -2.99 17.46 -24.00
C MET A 74 -4.10 18.39 -23.50
N TYR A 75 -4.29 18.46 -22.17
CA TYR A 75 -5.28 19.35 -21.58
C TYR A 75 -4.94 20.82 -21.77
N TRP A 76 -3.66 21.19 -21.80
CA TRP A 76 -3.26 22.59 -21.98
C TRP A 76 -3.33 23.08 -23.42
N THR A 77 -3.28 22.17 -24.39
CA THR A 77 -3.11 22.49 -25.81
C THR A 77 -4.34 22.15 -26.65
N TYR A 78 -4.91 20.95 -26.49
CA TYR A 78 -5.88 20.41 -27.44
C TYR A 78 -7.31 20.32 -26.88
N VAL A 79 -7.49 20.32 -25.56
CA VAL A 79 -8.82 20.22 -24.94
C VAL A 79 -9.45 21.62 -24.82
N PRO A 80 -10.71 21.83 -25.28
CA PRO A 80 -11.39 23.11 -25.13
C PRO A 80 -11.60 23.45 -23.65
N ASN A 81 -11.22 24.67 -23.26
CA ASN A 81 -11.15 25.11 -21.86
C ASN A 81 -10.33 24.17 -20.96
N GLY A 82 -9.38 23.44 -21.55
CA GLY A 82 -8.70 22.35 -20.88
C GLY A 82 -7.80 22.80 -19.72
N ARG A 83 -7.20 24.00 -19.79
CA ARG A 83 -6.45 24.60 -18.67
C ARG A 83 -7.33 24.80 -17.43
N VAL A 84 -8.52 25.38 -17.62
CA VAL A 84 -9.48 25.61 -16.52
C VAL A 84 -9.97 24.29 -15.94
N ARG A 85 -10.36 23.33 -16.80
CA ARG A 85 -10.80 22.00 -16.38
C ARG A 85 -9.71 21.25 -15.61
N PHE A 86 -8.46 21.35 -16.08
CA PHE A 86 -7.30 20.76 -15.42
C PHE A 86 -7.06 21.39 -14.05
N SER A 87 -7.07 22.73 -13.95
CA SER A 87 -6.88 23.43 -12.68
C SER A 87 -7.97 23.08 -11.67
N ILE A 88 -9.24 23.05 -12.08
CA ILE A 88 -10.35 22.64 -11.20
C ILE A 88 -10.15 21.20 -10.73
N GLY A 89 -9.89 20.26 -11.66
CA GLY A 89 -9.68 18.86 -11.31
C GLY A 89 -8.48 18.65 -10.38
N TYR A 90 -7.39 19.39 -10.58
CA TYR A 90 -6.20 19.34 -9.73
C TYR A 90 -6.48 19.87 -8.32
N VAL A 91 -7.20 21.00 -8.19
CA VAL A 91 -7.62 21.53 -6.88
C VAL A 91 -8.55 20.56 -6.17
N VAL A 92 -9.52 19.97 -6.88
CA VAL A 92 -10.41 18.94 -6.32
C VAL A 92 -9.61 17.74 -5.81
N ALA A 93 -8.60 17.27 -6.57
CA ALA A 93 -7.74 16.18 -6.13
C ALA A 93 -6.95 16.52 -4.86
N ILE A 94 -6.45 17.77 -4.73
CA ILE A 94 -5.78 18.24 -3.51
C ILE A 94 -6.77 18.23 -2.32
N LEU A 95 -7.97 18.79 -2.50
CA LEU A 95 -8.98 18.84 -1.45
C LEU A 95 -9.40 17.44 -0.99
N LEU A 96 -9.65 16.54 -1.93
CA LEU A 96 -9.95 15.13 -1.62
C LEU A 96 -8.79 14.44 -0.90
N ALA A 97 -7.55 14.75 -1.27
CA ALA A 97 -6.38 14.21 -0.61
C ALA A 97 -6.22 14.71 0.83
N LEU A 98 -6.49 15.99 1.09
CA LEU A 98 -6.47 16.57 2.44
C LEU A 98 -7.58 15.99 3.32
N VAL A 99 -8.80 15.90 2.79
CA VAL A 99 -9.94 15.31 3.50
C VAL A 99 -9.70 13.83 3.77
N GLY A 100 -9.33 13.06 2.74
CA GLY A 100 -9.03 11.63 2.87
C GLY A 100 -7.88 11.36 3.83
N GLY A 101 -6.81 12.16 3.77
CA GLY A 101 -5.67 12.05 4.69
C GLY A 101 -6.07 12.34 6.14
N ASN A 102 -6.92 13.34 6.39
CA ASN A 102 -7.40 13.63 7.75
C ASN A 102 -8.32 12.55 8.30
N ILE A 103 -9.22 11.99 7.47
CA ILE A 103 -10.12 10.90 7.87
C ILE A 103 -9.30 9.65 8.21
N ILE A 104 -8.40 9.25 7.32
CA ILE A 104 -7.60 8.04 7.47
C ILE A 104 -6.56 8.16 8.60
N GLY A 105 -5.89 9.31 8.72
CA GLY A 105 -4.82 9.54 9.69
C GLY A 105 -5.27 10.06 11.05
N GLY A 106 -6.52 10.51 11.19
CA GLY A 106 -7.02 11.18 12.40
C GLY A 106 -8.28 10.58 13.02
N GLY A 107 -9.09 9.84 12.25
CA GLY A 107 -10.47 9.51 12.64
C GLY A 107 -10.68 8.23 13.45
N GLY A 108 -9.64 7.42 13.70
CA GLY A 108 -9.79 6.11 14.35
C GLY A 108 -9.54 6.12 15.86
N GLY A 109 -10.34 5.33 16.59
CA GLY A 109 -10.13 5.02 18.00
C GLY A 109 -8.86 4.21 18.25
N LEU A 110 -8.43 3.37 17.30
CA LEU A 110 -7.19 2.59 17.40
C LEU A 110 -5.97 3.33 16.82
N LYS A 111 -4.92 3.50 17.61
CA LYS A 111 -3.64 4.12 17.20
C LYS A 111 -2.64 3.10 16.67
N SER A 112 -1.77 3.51 15.74
CA SER A 112 -0.72 2.64 15.22
C SER A 112 0.45 2.54 16.20
N ILE A 113 1.15 1.39 16.23
CA ILE A 113 2.31 1.18 17.12
C ILE A 113 3.41 2.21 16.86
N PHE A 114 3.65 2.57 15.59
CA PHE A 114 4.66 3.57 15.22
C PHE A 114 4.28 5.01 15.62
N GLU A 115 3.07 5.26 16.15
CA GLU A 115 2.65 6.58 16.64
C GLU A 115 3.03 6.82 18.12
N VAL A 116 3.61 5.81 18.78
CA VAL A 116 4.09 5.87 20.17
C VAL A 116 5.61 5.78 20.20
N LYS A 117 6.27 6.68 20.94
CA LYS A 117 7.72 6.77 21.04
C LYS A 117 8.37 5.43 21.44
N PRO A 118 9.56 5.10 20.90
CA PRO A 118 10.25 3.84 21.20
C PRO A 118 10.49 3.63 22.70
N GLY A 119 10.93 4.65 23.44
CA GLY A 119 11.17 4.54 24.89
C GLY A 119 9.93 4.17 25.70
N VAL A 120 8.74 4.61 25.28
CA VAL A 120 7.46 4.26 25.92
C VAL A 120 7.09 2.81 25.62
N LEU A 121 7.31 2.37 24.37
CA LEU A 121 7.09 0.97 23.97
C LEU A 121 8.02 -0.01 24.69
N VAL A 122 9.27 0.39 24.96
CA VAL A 122 10.24 -0.40 25.73
C VAL A 122 9.86 -0.47 27.20
N ALA A 123 9.27 0.60 27.75
CA ALA A 123 8.78 0.65 29.12
C ALA A 123 7.52 -0.20 29.35
N ASP A 124 6.80 -0.61 28.29
CA ASP A 124 5.63 -1.48 28.41
C ASP A 124 6.03 -2.90 28.86
N LYS A 125 5.56 -3.28 30.05
CA LYS A 125 5.84 -4.58 30.68
C LYS A 125 4.72 -5.61 30.51
N GLY A 126 3.63 -5.29 29.82
CA GLY A 126 2.45 -6.16 29.77
C GLY A 126 1.64 -6.18 31.07
N GLU A 127 0.61 -7.02 31.10
CA GLU A 127 -0.29 -7.27 32.21
C GLU A 127 -0.46 -8.78 32.48
N PRO A 128 -0.17 -9.24 33.71
CA PRO A 128 0.51 -8.51 34.77
C PRO A 128 1.93 -8.08 34.36
N SER A 129 2.50 -7.07 35.02
CA SER A 129 3.81 -6.53 34.66
C SER A 129 4.90 -7.61 34.70
N GLY A 130 5.59 -7.79 33.57
CA GLY A 130 6.64 -8.79 33.39
C GLY A 130 6.13 -10.15 32.92
N CYS A 131 4.85 -10.28 32.56
CA CYS A 131 4.30 -11.55 32.10
C CYS A 131 5.02 -12.04 30.81
N ASN A 132 5.33 -13.33 30.79
CA ASN A 132 5.99 -14.02 29.68
C ASN A 132 5.27 -15.36 29.42
N ALA A 133 5.49 -15.93 28.22
CA ALA A 133 4.91 -17.22 27.84
C ALA A 133 5.20 -18.38 28.83
N GLY A 134 6.24 -18.26 29.66
CA GLY A 134 6.62 -19.25 30.68
C GLY A 134 6.10 -18.99 32.10
N SER A 135 5.48 -17.84 32.38
CA SER A 135 5.07 -17.43 33.75
C SER A 135 3.56 -17.48 34.00
N GLY A 136 2.79 -18.15 33.13
CA GLY A 136 1.33 -18.18 33.11
C GLY A 136 0.73 -17.42 31.92
N ALA A 137 -0.58 -17.56 31.70
CA ALA A 137 -1.26 -16.86 30.60
C ALA A 137 -1.30 -15.34 30.88
N CYS A 138 -0.54 -14.56 30.10
CA CYS A 138 -0.63 -13.10 30.11
C CYS A 138 -2.08 -12.66 29.83
N GLN A 139 -2.58 -11.68 30.58
CA GLN A 139 -3.81 -11.00 30.19
C GLN A 139 -3.56 -10.10 28.99
N ARG A 140 -2.36 -9.50 28.91
CA ARG A 140 -1.85 -8.75 27.77
C ARG A 140 -0.32 -8.78 27.81
N ALA A 141 0.34 -9.21 26.74
CA ALA A 141 1.78 -9.12 26.61
C ALA A 141 2.19 -7.70 26.19
N SER A 142 3.46 -7.36 26.36
CA SER A 142 3.94 -6.04 25.94
C SER A 142 3.87 -5.87 24.41
N VAL A 143 3.66 -4.63 23.96
CA VAL A 143 3.49 -4.29 22.54
C VAL A 143 4.63 -4.82 21.68
N LEU A 144 5.88 -4.61 22.10
CA LEU A 144 7.05 -5.07 21.35
C LEU A 144 7.16 -6.60 21.31
N LYS A 145 6.81 -7.32 22.39
CA LYS A 145 6.82 -8.78 22.41
C LYS A 145 5.73 -9.37 21.52
N SER A 146 4.54 -8.79 21.53
CA SER A 146 3.45 -9.20 20.64
C SER A 146 3.81 -8.98 19.17
N LEU A 147 4.38 -7.81 18.83
CA LEU A 147 4.87 -7.53 17.48
C LEU A 147 5.98 -8.50 17.05
N ALA A 148 6.95 -8.76 17.94
CA ALA A 148 8.02 -9.72 17.69
C ALA A 148 7.47 -11.14 17.49
N ASN A 149 6.43 -11.54 18.23
CA ASN A 149 5.78 -12.83 18.03
C ASN A 149 5.04 -12.90 16.69
N VAL A 150 4.32 -11.84 16.29
CA VAL A 150 3.69 -11.77 14.96
C VAL A 150 4.74 -11.97 13.87
N ARG A 151 5.86 -11.25 13.95
CA ARG A 151 6.99 -11.41 13.01
C ARG A 151 7.55 -12.83 13.03
N LEU A 152 7.90 -13.34 14.22
CA LEU A 152 8.49 -14.67 14.40
C LEU A 152 7.61 -15.77 13.79
N GLN A 153 6.30 -15.72 14.04
CA GLN A 153 5.39 -16.70 13.47
C GLN A 153 5.21 -16.48 11.97
N SER A 154 4.99 -15.25 11.52
CA SER A 154 4.80 -14.96 10.09
C SER A 154 5.99 -15.37 9.23
N THR A 155 7.21 -15.38 9.77
CA THR A 155 8.40 -15.91 9.07
C THR A 155 8.41 -17.45 9.04
N LYS A 156 7.92 -18.11 10.09
CA LYS A 156 7.99 -19.58 10.27
C LYS A 156 6.85 -20.33 9.60
N ARG A 157 5.62 -19.79 9.58
CA ARG A 157 4.42 -20.50 9.13
C ARG A 157 3.72 -19.76 7.97
N LEU A 158 3.09 -20.54 7.09
CA LEU A 158 2.01 -20.09 6.20
C LEU A 158 0.67 -20.34 6.91
N GLY A 159 -0.36 -19.54 6.64
CA GLY A 159 -1.66 -19.70 7.30
C GLY A 159 -1.76 -18.90 8.60
N MET A 160 -1.55 -17.59 8.54
CA MET A 160 -1.75 -16.70 9.69
C MET A 160 -3.23 -16.32 9.85
N SER A 161 -4.01 -16.40 8.76
CA SER A 161 -5.45 -16.10 8.69
C SER A 161 -6.27 -16.84 9.75
N GLN A 162 -5.98 -18.13 10.00
CA GLN A 162 -6.68 -18.96 10.99
C GLN A 162 -6.56 -18.50 12.45
N PHE A 163 -5.59 -17.64 12.77
CA PHE A 163 -5.39 -17.12 14.13
C PHE A 163 -6.07 -15.76 14.34
N VAL A 164 -6.58 -15.15 13.27
CA VAL A 164 -7.39 -13.93 13.37
C VAL A 164 -8.72 -14.30 14.00
N ARG A 165 -9.07 -13.66 15.12
CA ARG A 165 -10.31 -13.93 15.84
C ARG A 165 -11.37 -12.90 15.49
N ASN A 166 -12.61 -13.38 15.31
CA ASN A 166 -13.78 -12.53 15.24
C ASN A 166 -14.26 -12.17 16.65
N CYS A 167 -14.08 -10.91 17.05
CA CYS A 167 -14.39 -10.44 18.41
C CYS A 167 -15.81 -9.88 18.57
N THR A 168 -16.53 -9.77 17.46
CA THR A 168 -17.98 -9.53 17.37
C THR A 168 -18.58 -10.73 16.68
N PRO A 169 -18.80 -11.84 17.42
CA PRO A 169 -19.35 -13.03 16.81
C PRO A 169 -20.75 -12.75 16.28
N ASP A 170 -21.06 -13.32 15.14
CA ASP A 170 -22.44 -13.44 14.69
C ASP A 170 -22.94 -14.81 15.12
N ASP A 171 -23.95 -14.84 16.00
CA ASP A 171 -24.54 -16.08 16.54
C ASP A 171 -25.08 -17.01 15.44
N LEU A 172 -25.33 -16.49 14.23
CA LEU A 172 -25.79 -17.26 13.07
C LEU A 172 -24.65 -17.97 12.30
N PHE A 173 -23.41 -17.49 12.41
CA PHE A 173 -22.28 -17.98 11.60
C PHE A 173 -21.12 -18.57 12.43
N ASP A 174 -20.91 -18.10 13.66
CA ASP A 174 -19.80 -18.54 14.51
C ASP A 174 -20.24 -19.67 15.45
N SER A 175 -19.85 -20.90 15.15
CA SER A 175 -20.20 -22.06 15.99
C SER A 175 -19.48 -22.03 17.35
N GLN A 176 -20.20 -22.25 18.46
CA GLN A 176 -19.58 -22.36 19.81
C GLN A 176 -18.35 -23.29 19.89
N PRO A 177 -18.33 -24.50 19.28
CA PRO A 177 -17.15 -25.37 19.33
C PRO A 177 -15.89 -24.75 18.68
N GLU A 178 -16.03 -23.87 17.68
CA GLU A 178 -14.88 -23.16 17.09
C GLU A 178 -14.35 -22.02 18.00
N ARG A 179 -15.22 -21.43 18.82
CA ARG A 179 -14.86 -20.39 19.80
C ARG A 179 -14.13 -20.98 21.02
N ASP A 180 -14.54 -22.17 21.44
CA ASP A 180 -13.90 -22.91 22.54
C ASP A 180 -12.55 -23.53 22.16
N ARG A 181 -12.29 -23.71 20.86
CA ARG A 181 -11.00 -24.19 20.37
C ARG A 181 -9.88 -23.25 20.80
N LYS A 182 -8.96 -23.77 21.61
CA LYS A 182 -7.76 -23.05 22.05
C LYS A 182 -6.80 -22.89 20.88
N LEU A 183 -6.57 -21.65 20.46
CA LEU A 183 -5.57 -21.30 19.44
C LEU A 183 -4.57 -20.33 20.03
N HIS A 184 -3.42 -20.19 19.35
CA HIS A 184 -2.37 -19.28 19.77
C HIS A 184 -2.84 -17.84 19.63
N CYS A 185 -2.78 -17.07 20.71
CA CYS A 185 -3.10 -15.66 20.72
C CYS A 185 -1.82 -14.81 20.87
N PHE A 186 -1.63 -13.87 19.94
CA PHE A 186 -0.38 -13.09 19.83
C PHE A 186 -0.20 -12.05 20.93
N VAL A 187 -1.31 -11.62 21.52
CA VAL A 187 -1.34 -10.66 22.62
C VAL A 187 -1.32 -11.31 24.01
N THR A 188 -1.45 -12.63 24.13
CA THR A 188 -1.25 -13.35 25.40
C THR A 188 -0.03 -14.28 25.37
N LEU A 189 0.57 -14.46 24.20
CA LEU A 189 1.70 -15.37 23.92
C LEU A 189 1.41 -16.84 24.31
N SER A 190 0.14 -17.23 24.39
CA SER A 190 -0.30 -18.54 24.87
C SER A 190 -1.52 -19.07 24.10
N LEU A 191 -1.86 -20.35 24.31
CA LEU A 191 -3.03 -21.01 23.74
C LEU A 191 -4.27 -20.69 24.58
N VAL A 192 -5.19 -19.91 24.02
CA VAL A 192 -6.41 -19.44 24.69
C VAL A 192 -7.63 -19.59 23.80
N ASN A 193 -8.82 -19.58 24.40
CA ASN A 193 -10.09 -19.58 23.65
C ASN A 193 -10.34 -18.20 22.99
N ALA A 194 -11.35 -18.11 22.13
CA ALA A 194 -11.65 -16.89 21.39
C ALA A 194 -11.96 -15.70 22.32
N ASP A 195 -12.79 -15.89 23.34
CA ASP A 195 -13.21 -14.80 24.23
C ASP A 195 -12.07 -14.26 25.11
N GLN A 196 -11.16 -15.12 25.57
CA GLN A 196 -9.96 -14.65 26.28
C GLN A 196 -9.03 -13.89 25.34
N CYS A 197 -8.83 -14.38 24.11
CA CYS A 197 -7.99 -13.67 23.14
C CYS A 197 -8.58 -12.30 22.78
N CYS A 198 -9.88 -12.22 22.52
CA CYS A 198 -10.54 -10.95 22.17
C CYS A 198 -10.47 -9.92 23.30
N ARG A 199 -10.66 -10.34 24.56
CA ARG A 199 -10.44 -9.45 25.72
C ARG A 199 -9.00 -8.97 25.83
N ALA A 200 -8.02 -9.84 25.55
CA ALA A 200 -6.62 -9.47 25.53
C ALA A 200 -6.28 -8.50 24.39
N GLN A 201 -6.88 -8.69 23.20
CA GLN A 201 -6.72 -7.81 22.04
C GLN A 201 -7.33 -6.44 22.29
N GLN A 202 -8.47 -6.39 22.99
CA GLN A 202 -9.07 -5.13 23.43
C GLN A 202 -8.18 -4.35 24.38
N ARG A 203 -7.70 -5.01 25.44
CA ARG A 203 -6.75 -4.40 26.38
C ARG A 203 -5.46 -3.96 25.68
N PHE A 204 -5.02 -4.71 24.68
CA PHE A 204 -3.87 -4.34 23.85
C PHE A 204 -4.10 -3.02 23.11
N GLY A 205 -5.25 -2.86 22.46
CA GLY A 205 -5.64 -1.62 21.79
C GLY A 205 -5.79 -0.44 22.77
N GLU A 206 -6.48 -0.65 23.88
CA GLU A 206 -6.68 0.36 24.94
C GLU A 206 -5.36 0.82 25.55
N ALA A 207 -4.44 -0.10 25.84
CA ALA A 207 -3.11 0.23 26.36
C ALA A 207 -2.33 1.10 25.35
N LEU A 208 -2.40 0.78 24.05
CA LEU A 208 -1.72 1.56 23.01
C LEU A 208 -2.31 2.96 22.87
N ASN A 209 -3.64 3.08 22.91
CA ASN A 209 -4.33 4.37 22.89
C ASN A 209 -3.94 5.23 24.11
N LYS A 210 -3.97 4.65 25.31
CA LYS A 210 -3.56 5.32 26.54
C LYS A 210 -2.10 5.80 26.49
N MET A 211 -1.21 5.01 25.88
CA MET A 211 0.17 5.43 25.64
C MET A 211 0.26 6.65 24.72
N HIS A 212 -0.60 6.73 23.69
CA HIS A 212 -0.63 7.81 22.70
C HIS A 212 -1.38 9.08 23.17
N GLU A 213 -2.34 8.95 24.08
CA GLU A 213 -3.12 10.08 24.62
C GLU A 213 -2.23 11.16 25.22
N VAL A 214 -1.17 10.75 25.92
CA VAL A 214 -0.14 11.64 26.46
C VAL A 214 0.68 12.24 25.31
N GLU A 215 0.58 13.55 25.11
CA GLU A 215 1.24 14.24 24.00
C GLU A 215 2.77 14.03 23.98
N ALA A 216 3.41 14.01 25.15
CA ALA A 216 4.83 13.75 25.29
C ALA A 216 5.27 12.36 24.80
N ASN A 217 4.36 11.40 24.70
CA ASN A 217 4.62 10.02 24.27
C ASN A 217 4.42 9.81 22.77
N ARG A 218 3.91 10.81 22.03
CA ARG A 218 3.67 10.71 20.59
C ARG A 218 4.98 10.72 19.82
N SER A 219 5.12 9.80 18.87
CA SER A 219 6.34 9.68 18.07
C SER A 219 6.45 10.78 17.01
N VAL A 220 7.70 11.07 16.62
CA VAL A 220 7.98 11.98 15.49
C VAL A 220 7.52 11.32 14.19
N THR A 221 7.67 10.00 14.07
CA THR A 221 7.21 9.21 12.94
C THR A 221 5.70 9.31 12.73
N GLY A 222 4.91 9.21 13.80
CA GLY A 222 3.45 9.36 13.74
C GLY A 222 3.04 10.75 13.28
N THR A 223 3.74 11.78 13.78
CA THR A 223 3.51 13.17 13.39
C THR A 223 3.87 13.41 11.91
N ALA A 224 5.04 12.97 11.47
CA ALA A 224 5.47 13.06 10.08
C ALA A 224 4.54 12.30 9.14
N HIS A 225 4.11 11.09 9.54
CA HIS A 225 3.14 10.31 8.78
C HIS A 225 1.83 11.07 8.59
N ARG A 226 1.28 11.67 9.65
CA ARG A 226 0.02 12.42 9.58
C ARG A 226 0.09 13.59 8.59
N TYR A 227 1.19 14.33 8.56
CA TYR A 227 1.37 15.44 7.62
C TYR A 227 1.64 15.00 6.18
N LEU A 228 2.30 13.86 5.98
CA LEU A 228 2.65 13.34 4.65
C LEU A 228 1.58 12.42 4.06
N LEU A 229 0.63 11.94 4.86
CA LEU A 229 -0.45 11.06 4.42
C LEU A 229 -1.31 11.67 3.30
N PRO A 230 -1.72 12.95 3.35
CA PRO A 230 -2.41 13.58 2.21
C PRO A 230 -1.63 13.49 0.90
N LEU A 231 -0.30 13.56 0.91
CA LEU A 231 0.50 13.42 -0.31
C LEU A 231 0.42 11.99 -0.88
N LYS A 232 0.39 10.97 -0.02
CA LYS A 232 0.18 9.58 -0.43
C LYS A 232 -1.22 9.36 -1.01
N VAL A 233 -2.25 9.94 -0.40
CA VAL A 233 -3.63 9.90 -0.94
C VAL A 233 -3.70 10.64 -2.28
N PHE A 234 -3.07 11.81 -2.39
CA PHE A 234 -2.99 12.58 -3.63
C PHE A 234 -2.35 11.76 -4.76
N PHE A 235 -1.24 11.05 -4.47
CA PHE A 235 -0.63 10.14 -5.43
C PHE A 235 -1.61 9.07 -5.94
N LEU A 236 -2.35 8.41 -5.04
CA LEU A 236 -3.35 7.40 -5.44
C LEU A 236 -4.44 8.02 -6.32
N LEU A 237 -4.93 9.22 -5.99
CA LEU A 237 -5.91 9.95 -6.78
C LEU A 237 -5.36 10.34 -8.17
N VAL A 238 -4.09 10.74 -8.26
CA VAL A 238 -3.44 11.07 -9.54
C VAL A 238 -3.34 9.81 -10.42
N VAL A 239 -2.90 8.68 -9.87
CA VAL A 239 -2.82 7.41 -10.61
C VAL A 239 -4.21 6.94 -11.08
N LEU A 240 -5.24 7.13 -10.25
CA LEU A 240 -6.63 6.90 -10.62
C LEU A 240 -7.08 7.80 -11.77
N ALA A 241 -6.83 9.10 -11.66
CA ALA A 241 -7.17 10.08 -12.68
C ALA A 241 -6.46 9.80 -14.01
N ILE A 242 -5.18 9.39 -13.98
CA ILE A 242 -4.45 8.97 -15.18
C ILE A 242 -5.18 7.83 -15.88
N ALA A 243 -5.56 6.77 -15.17
CA ALA A 243 -6.27 5.63 -15.77
C ALA A 243 -7.61 6.04 -16.41
N ILE A 244 -8.42 6.83 -15.71
CA ILE A 244 -9.70 7.35 -16.22
C ILE A 244 -9.47 8.17 -17.50
N LEU A 245 -8.50 9.08 -17.47
CA LEU A 245 -8.20 9.96 -18.60
C LEU A 245 -7.65 9.21 -19.81
N LEU A 246 -6.82 8.18 -19.58
CA LEU A 246 -6.31 7.31 -20.66
C LEU A 246 -7.46 6.62 -21.41
N VAL A 247 -8.47 6.15 -20.69
CA VAL A 247 -9.67 5.51 -21.28
C VAL A 247 -10.53 6.53 -22.04
N ILE A 248 -10.87 7.65 -21.39
CA ILE A 248 -11.80 8.64 -21.95
C ILE A 248 -11.19 9.38 -23.16
N ARG A 249 -9.89 9.70 -23.08
CA ARG A 249 -9.20 10.54 -24.07
C ARG A 249 -8.36 9.74 -25.06
N HIS A 250 -8.59 8.44 -25.15
CA HIS A 250 -7.80 7.54 -26.00
C HIS A 250 -7.64 8.05 -27.45
N ARG A 251 -8.73 8.47 -28.11
CA ARG A 251 -8.68 8.98 -29.50
C ARG A 251 -7.76 10.19 -29.69
N LEU A 252 -7.79 11.13 -28.73
CA LEU A 252 -6.94 12.32 -28.76
C LEU A 252 -5.45 11.97 -28.54
N LEU A 253 -5.18 10.92 -27.76
CA LEU A 253 -3.82 10.40 -27.56
C LEU A 253 -3.28 9.78 -28.85
N GLU A 254 -4.10 9.04 -29.58
CA GLU A 254 -3.71 8.47 -30.87
C GLU A 254 -3.45 9.57 -31.90
N GLU A 255 -4.33 10.56 -31.99
CA GLU A 255 -4.23 11.62 -32.99
C GLU A 255 -2.98 12.52 -32.80
N HIS A 256 -2.71 12.97 -31.57
CA HIS A 256 -1.66 13.96 -31.32
C HIS A 256 -0.38 13.39 -30.70
N TYR A 257 -0.43 12.17 -30.17
CA TYR A 257 0.69 11.56 -29.43
C TYR A 257 1.05 10.15 -29.93
N ALA A 258 0.65 9.74 -31.13
CA ALA A 258 1.04 8.46 -31.76
C ALA A 258 2.54 8.10 -31.57
N PRO A 259 3.52 9.00 -31.75
CA PRO A 259 4.93 8.66 -31.57
C PRO A 259 5.30 8.24 -30.13
N TYR A 260 4.51 8.68 -29.15
CA TYR A 260 4.73 8.40 -27.73
C TYR A 260 3.90 7.22 -27.21
N MET A 261 2.94 6.68 -27.99
CA MET A 261 2.01 5.65 -27.54
C MET A 261 2.71 4.40 -26.99
N LYS A 262 3.73 3.90 -27.67
CA LYS A 262 4.50 2.74 -27.20
C LYS A 262 5.20 3.00 -25.85
N LYS A 263 5.70 4.23 -25.66
CA LYS A 263 6.35 4.64 -24.41
C LYS A 263 5.34 4.80 -23.28
N LEU A 264 4.19 5.42 -23.59
CA LEU A 264 3.06 5.58 -22.68
C LEU A 264 2.54 4.22 -22.22
N GLN A 265 2.23 3.30 -23.13
CA GLN A 265 1.73 1.95 -22.82
C GLN A 265 2.68 1.18 -21.91
N ARG A 266 3.98 1.18 -22.21
CA ARG A 266 4.99 0.49 -21.37
C ARG A 266 5.10 1.12 -19.99
N GLY A 267 5.10 2.45 -19.90
CA GLY A 267 5.11 3.18 -18.62
C GLY A 267 3.88 2.86 -17.78
N VAL A 268 2.70 2.85 -18.40
CA VAL A 268 1.44 2.46 -17.75
C VAL A 268 1.51 1.01 -17.29
N LEU A 269 2.01 0.07 -18.11
CA LEU A 269 2.10 -1.34 -17.75
C LEU A 269 3.02 -1.56 -16.55
N ILE A 270 4.23 -0.99 -16.57
CA ILE A 270 5.20 -1.14 -15.47
C ILE A 270 4.68 -0.47 -14.20
N GLY A 271 4.15 0.76 -14.33
CA GLY A 271 3.56 1.48 -13.21
C GLY A 271 2.37 0.75 -12.60
N ALA A 272 1.52 0.15 -13.44
CA ALA A 272 0.37 -0.62 -12.99
C ALA A 272 0.78 -1.88 -12.24
N SER A 273 1.73 -2.64 -12.79
CA SER A 273 2.30 -3.83 -12.15
C SER A 273 2.95 -3.50 -10.80
N ALA A 274 3.68 -2.38 -10.71
CA ALA A 274 4.27 -1.92 -9.45
C ALA A 274 3.19 -1.59 -8.42
N MET A 275 2.14 -0.89 -8.84
CA MET A 275 1.05 -0.50 -7.95
C MET A 275 0.27 -1.72 -7.42
N LEU A 276 0.14 -2.81 -8.20
CA LEU A 276 -0.58 -4.04 -7.80
C LEU A 276 0.02 -4.72 -6.57
N VAL A 277 1.26 -4.39 -6.21
CA VAL A 277 1.89 -4.86 -4.99
C VAL A 277 1.28 -4.20 -3.74
N TRP A 278 0.75 -2.96 -3.86
CA TRP A 278 0.17 -2.24 -2.72
C TRP A 278 -1.02 -2.97 -2.09
N PRO A 279 -2.05 -3.41 -2.84
CA PRO A 279 -3.14 -4.21 -2.27
C PRO A 279 -2.66 -5.44 -1.52
N LEU A 280 -1.66 -6.16 -2.04
CA LEU A 280 -1.12 -7.35 -1.38
C LEU A 280 -0.47 -7.00 -0.04
N MET A 281 0.35 -5.95 0.00
CA MET A 281 0.99 -5.46 1.22
C MET A 281 -0.02 -4.89 2.21
N ASN A 282 -1.10 -4.26 1.71
CA ASN A 282 -2.19 -3.76 2.54
C ASN A 282 -2.98 -4.91 3.18
N LEU A 283 -3.32 -5.95 2.42
CA LEU A 283 -3.99 -7.15 2.93
C LEU A 283 -3.11 -7.88 3.95
N ALA A 284 -1.81 -7.96 3.71
CA ALA A 284 -0.85 -8.51 4.67
C ALA A 284 -0.84 -7.74 6.00
N PHE A 285 -0.92 -6.41 5.93
CA PHE A 285 -1.06 -5.55 7.11
C PHE A 285 -2.40 -5.75 7.82
N LEU A 286 -3.53 -5.78 7.11
CA LEU A 286 -4.86 -6.01 7.69
C LEU A 286 -4.94 -7.37 8.40
N GLN A 287 -4.35 -8.41 7.81
CA GLN A 287 -4.28 -9.71 8.45
C GLN A 287 -3.39 -9.67 9.70
N SER A 288 -2.19 -9.07 9.60
CA SER A 288 -1.26 -8.94 10.74
C SER A 288 -1.86 -8.11 11.89
N SER A 289 -2.64 -7.08 11.57
CA SER A 289 -3.36 -6.27 12.55
C SER A 289 -4.56 -6.99 13.15
N GLY A 290 -5.26 -7.83 12.38
CA GLY A 290 -6.28 -8.73 12.91
C GLY A 290 -5.75 -9.68 14.00
N LEU A 291 -4.46 -10.04 13.97
CA LEU A 291 -3.83 -10.87 15.01
C LEU A 291 -3.63 -10.13 16.33
N LEU A 292 -3.42 -8.81 16.29
CA LEU A 292 -3.15 -7.99 17.47
C LEU A 292 -4.42 -7.33 18.04
N TYR A 293 -5.35 -6.94 17.17
CA TYR A 293 -6.52 -6.15 17.56
C TYR A 293 -7.85 -6.87 17.34
N GLY A 294 -7.83 -8.08 16.78
CA GLY A 294 -9.07 -8.78 16.37
C GLY A 294 -9.74 -8.09 15.20
N THR A 295 -10.95 -8.52 14.83
CA THR A 295 -11.73 -7.92 13.72
C THR A 295 -12.66 -6.79 14.12
N ALA A 296 -13.05 -6.75 15.39
CA ALA A 296 -14.09 -5.86 15.89
C ALA A 296 -13.62 -4.45 16.28
N HIS A 297 -12.31 -4.20 16.32
CA HIS A 297 -11.81 -2.90 16.73
C HIS A 297 -12.02 -1.86 15.63
N GLU A 298 -12.84 -0.84 15.96
CA GLU A 298 -13.10 0.32 15.13
C GLU A 298 -11.77 1.01 14.76
N SER A 299 -11.38 0.84 13.51
CA SER A 299 -10.29 1.61 12.92
C SER A 299 -10.78 2.09 11.56
N VAL A 300 -10.86 3.40 11.41
CA VAL A 300 -11.34 4.04 10.17
C VAL A 300 -10.60 3.51 8.94
N TYR A 301 -9.31 3.19 9.07
CA TYR A 301 -8.55 2.56 8.00
C TYR A 301 -9.08 1.18 7.61
N ARG A 302 -9.40 0.32 8.58
CA ARG A 302 -9.92 -1.03 8.32
C ARG A 302 -11.29 -0.98 7.67
N ASP A 303 -12.14 -0.05 8.10
CA ASP A 303 -13.48 0.11 7.56
C ASP A 303 -13.46 0.71 6.14
N ALA A 304 -12.52 1.63 5.88
CA ALA A 304 -12.32 2.20 4.54
C ALA A 304 -11.58 1.25 3.58
N SER A 305 -10.78 0.32 4.09
CA SER A 305 -9.90 -0.53 3.27
C SER A 305 -10.63 -1.34 2.20
N PRO A 306 -11.79 -1.99 2.45
CA PRO A 306 -12.58 -2.65 1.40
C PRO A 306 -13.00 -1.70 0.28
N VAL A 307 -13.40 -0.48 0.61
CA VAL A 307 -13.78 0.55 -0.38
C VAL A 307 -12.56 0.97 -1.19
N ILE A 308 -11.41 1.20 -0.54
CA ILE A 308 -10.15 1.54 -1.21
C ILE A 308 -9.72 0.41 -2.16
N LEU A 309 -9.81 -0.85 -1.72
CA LEU A 309 -9.52 -2.01 -2.54
C LEU A 309 -10.49 -2.13 -3.73
N ALA A 310 -11.78 -1.87 -3.55
CA ALA A 310 -12.75 -1.88 -4.63
C ALA A 310 -12.46 -0.80 -5.69
N VAL A 311 -12.16 0.43 -5.26
CA VAL A 311 -11.72 1.51 -6.15
C VAL A 311 -10.46 1.12 -6.90
N TYR A 312 -9.54 0.44 -6.22
CA TYR A 312 -8.30 -0.05 -6.82
C TYR A 312 -8.54 -1.16 -7.86
N VAL A 313 -9.47 -2.08 -7.62
CA VAL A 313 -9.90 -3.09 -8.60
C VAL A 313 -10.52 -2.43 -9.82
N LEU A 314 -11.43 -1.46 -9.62
CA LEU A 314 -12.02 -0.69 -10.72
C LEU A 314 -10.95 0.04 -11.54
N TRP A 315 -9.96 0.63 -10.87
CA TRP A 315 -8.81 1.25 -11.52
C TRP A 315 -8.01 0.27 -12.38
N ALA A 316 -7.71 -0.93 -11.87
CA ALA A 316 -7.00 -1.95 -12.63
C ALA A 316 -7.80 -2.38 -13.87
N LEU A 317 -9.13 -2.54 -13.73
CA LEU A 317 -10.02 -2.85 -14.84
C LEU A 317 -10.03 -1.74 -15.91
N LEU A 318 -10.00 -0.47 -15.51
CA LEU A 318 -9.87 0.66 -16.46
C LEU A 318 -8.59 0.58 -17.29
N LEU A 319 -7.47 0.20 -16.66
CA LEU A 319 -6.20 0.04 -17.39
C LEU A 319 -6.24 -1.16 -18.34
N VAL A 320 -6.83 -2.27 -17.91
CA VAL A 320 -7.07 -3.43 -18.80
C VAL A 320 -7.91 -3.02 -20.00
N PHE A 321 -9.00 -2.27 -19.78
CA PHE A 321 -9.84 -1.74 -20.86
C PHE A 321 -9.07 -0.79 -21.80
N PHE A 322 -8.23 0.09 -21.25
CA PHE A 322 -7.36 0.96 -22.05
C PHE A 322 -6.44 0.14 -22.95
N PHE A 323 -5.82 -0.92 -22.43
CA PHE A 323 -4.96 -1.80 -23.24
C PHE A 323 -5.77 -2.52 -24.32
N PHE A 324 -6.93 -3.11 -24.01
CA PHE A 324 -7.78 -3.74 -25.01
C PHE A 324 -8.14 -2.78 -26.15
N LYS A 325 -8.55 -1.55 -25.81
CA LYS A 325 -8.89 -0.54 -26.82
C LYS A 325 -7.68 -0.10 -27.66
N SER A 326 -6.51 -0.01 -27.03
CA SER A 326 -5.29 0.44 -27.69
C SER A 326 -4.60 -0.63 -28.55
N PHE A 327 -4.95 -1.91 -28.38
CA PHE A 327 -4.39 -3.04 -29.13
C PHE A 327 -5.25 -3.50 -30.31
N ASP A 328 -6.39 -2.84 -30.58
CA ASP A 328 -7.27 -3.12 -31.72
C ASP A 328 -6.56 -3.03 -33.09
N GLY A 329 -5.32 -2.49 -33.14
CA GLY A 329 -4.46 -2.45 -34.32
C GLY A 329 -3.09 -3.14 -34.22
N ALA A 330 -2.69 -3.76 -33.10
CA ALA A 330 -1.35 -4.34 -32.94
C ALA A 330 -1.29 -5.59 -32.04
N ASP A 331 -0.90 -6.72 -32.65
CA ASP A 331 -0.55 -8.03 -32.09
C ASP A 331 -1.61 -8.78 -31.24
N LYS A 332 -2.36 -9.67 -31.92
CA LYS A 332 -3.27 -10.67 -31.34
C LYS A 332 -2.65 -11.55 -30.24
N ASP A 333 -1.33 -11.74 -30.25
CA ASP A 333 -0.63 -12.60 -29.29
C ASP A 333 -0.62 -12.01 -27.87
N MET A 334 -0.51 -10.69 -27.72
CA MET A 334 -0.60 -10.03 -26.42
C MET A 334 -2.03 -9.98 -25.88
N GLU A 335 -3.01 -9.86 -26.77
CA GLU A 335 -4.43 -9.95 -26.41
C GLU A 335 -4.77 -11.34 -25.84
N ASN A 336 -4.29 -12.39 -26.49
CA ASN A 336 -4.44 -13.77 -26.03
C ASN A 336 -3.72 -14.00 -24.70
N MET A 337 -2.51 -13.46 -24.52
CA MET A 337 -1.76 -13.57 -23.26
C MET A 337 -2.46 -12.81 -22.12
N GLY A 338 -3.08 -11.66 -22.40
CA GLY A 338 -3.87 -10.89 -21.45
C GLY A 338 -5.18 -11.57 -21.05
N ARG A 339 -5.88 -12.19 -22.02
CA ARG A 339 -7.11 -12.97 -21.75
C ARG A 339 -6.81 -14.21 -20.90
N ILE A 340 -5.76 -14.97 -21.27
CA ILE A 340 -5.35 -16.16 -20.53
C ILE A 340 -4.83 -15.77 -19.13
N GLY A 341 -3.98 -14.76 -19.03
CA GLY A 341 -3.48 -14.24 -17.76
C GLY A 341 -4.58 -13.69 -16.86
N GLY A 342 -5.58 -13.02 -17.44
CA GLY A 342 -6.75 -12.51 -16.73
C GLY A 342 -7.66 -13.61 -16.20
N ILE A 343 -7.98 -14.63 -17.00
CA ILE A 343 -8.82 -15.78 -16.59
C ILE A 343 -8.10 -16.60 -15.52
N VAL A 344 -6.84 -16.98 -15.75
CA VAL A 344 -6.04 -17.76 -14.80
C VAL A 344 -5.82 -16.97 -13.51
N GLY A 345 -5.47 -15.69 -13.61
CA GLY A 345 -5.27 -14.82 -12.45
C GLY A 345 -6.54 -14.64 -11.62
N SER A 346 -7.69 -14.44 -12.27
CA SER A 346 -8.97 -14.28 -11.58
C SER A 346 -9.44 -15.58 -10.91
N ALA A 347 -9.26 -16.72 -11.57
CA ALA A 347 -9.59 -18.03 -11.00
C ALA A 347 -8.69 -18.35 -9.79
N VAL A 348 -7.36 -18.14 -9.91
CA VAL A 348 -6.43 -18.34 -8.79
C VAL A 348 -6.78 -17.42 -7.62
N PHE A 349 -7.12 -16.16 -7.89
CA PHE A 349 -7.51 -15.20 -6.85
C PHE A 349 -8.81 -15.62 -6.14
N ALA A 350 -9.84 -16.03 -6.89
CA ALA A 350 -11.13 -16.44 -6.31
C ALA A 350 -11.00 -17.73 -5.47
N PHE A 351 -10.26 -18.73 -5.95
CA PHE A 351 -10.14 -20.01 -5.24
C PHE A 351 -9.10 -20.01 -4.10
N ASN A 352 -8.11 -19.12 -4.13
CA ASN A 352 -6.98 -19.13 -3.19
C ASN A 352 -6.73 -17.79 -2.51
N TYR A 353 -7.76 -16.95 -2.35
CA TYR A 353 -7.62 -15.63 -1.72
C TYR A 353 -6.84 -15.66 -0.40
N GLN A 354 -7.25 -16.54 0.54
CA GLN A 354 -6.58 -16.68 1.85
C GLN A 354 -5.10 -17.06 1.70
N THR A 355 -4.81 -18.02 0.81
CA THR A 355 -3.44 -18.46 0.51
C THR A 355 -2.58 -17.32 -0.03
N ILE A 356 -3.12 -16.48 -0.91
CA ILE A 356 -2.42 -15.31 -1.45
C ILE A 356 -2.09 -14.32 -0.34
N VAL A 357 -3.06 -14.04 0.56
CA VAL A 357 -2.83 -13.14 1.69
C VAL A 357 -1.79 -13.73 2.64
N ASP A 358 -1.82 -15.03 2.92
CA ASP A 358 -0.82 -15.70 3.75
C ASP A 358 0.60 -15.61 3.16
N TYR A 359 0.73 -15.76 1.84
CA TYR A 359 2.00 -15.52 1.14
C TYR A 359 2.41 -14.05 1.22
N ALA A 360 1.47 -13.12 1.08
CA ALA A 360 1.75 -11.69 1.21
C ALA A 360 2.25 -11.35 2.63
N VAL A 361 1.63 -11.91 3.68
CA VAL A 361 2.10 -11.76 5.09
C VAL A 361 3.53 -12.26 5.24
N ARG A 362 3.86 -13.42 4.66
CA ARG A 362 5.19 -14.02 4.78
C ARG A 362 6.27 -13.28 4.02
N PHE A 363 6.01 -12.87 2.78
CA PHE A 363 7.04 -12.36 1.88
C PHE A 363 7.06 -10.84 1.71
N ALA A 364 5.91 -10.19 1.88
CA ALA A 364 5.73 -8.75 1.65
C ALA A 364 5.14 -8.01 2.85
N GLY A 365 4.93 -8.69 3.98
CA GLY A 365 4.33 -8.17 5.21
C GLY A 365 5.17 -8.51 6.43
N SER A 366 4.54 -8.72 7.57
CA SER A 366 5.21 -8.85 8.88
C SER A 366 6.24 -10.00 8.95
N GLY A 367 6.14 -11.02 8.10
CA GLY A 367 7.09 -12.14 8.02
C GLY A 367 8.32 -11.90 7.15
N ALA A 368 8.38 -10.78 6.41
CA ALA A 368 9.44 -10.50 5.45
C ALA A 368 10.83 -10.46 6.12
N THR A 369 11.75 -11.27 5.60
CA THR A 369 13.16 -11.35 6.02
C THR A 369 14.02 -10.37 5.23
N ALA A 370 15.25 -10.12 5.68
CA ALA A 370 16.22 -9.30 4.95
C ALA A 370 16.43 -9.77 3.51
N LEU A 371 16.43 -11.09 3.27
CA LEU A 371 16.53 -11.65 1.92
C LEU A 371 15.33 -11.27 1.05
N THR A 372 14.11 -11.40 1.58
CA THR A 372 12.88 -11.03 0.83
C THR A 372 12.76 -9.53 0.59
N LEU A 373 13.23 -8.70 1.52
CA LEU A 373 13.31 -7.26 1.31
C LEU A 373 14.36 -6.92 0.26
N GLY A 374 15.51 -7.60 0.28
CA GLY A 374 16.54 -7.48 -0.74
C GLY A 374 16.05 -7.88 -2.13
N THR A 375 15.27 -8.96 -2.25
CA THR A 375 14.68 -9.37 -3.54
C THR A 375 13.62 -8.37 -4.02
N ILE A 376 12.73 -7.89 -3.14
CA ILE A 376 11.75 -6.85 -3.46
C ILE A 376 12.46 -5.60 -4.00
N PHE A 377 13.51 -5.15 -3.31
CA PHE A 377 14.30 -4.00 -3.72
C PHE A 377 15.01 -4.25 -5.07
N ALA A 378 15.63 -5.41 -5.26
CA ALA A 378 16.28 -5.78 -6.52
C ALA A 378 15.30 -5.80 -7.68
N VAL A 379 14.10 -6.36 -7.50
CA VAL A 379 13.02 -6.34 -8.50
C VAL A 379 12.60 -4.91 -8.84
N ALA A 380 12.42 -4.06 -7.82
CA ALA A 380 12.08 -2.66 -8.03
C ALA A 380 13.17 -1.90 -8.81
N VAL A 381 14.45 -2.16 -8.52
CA VAL A 381 15.60 -1.58 -9.24
C VAL A 381 15.68 -2.09 -10.68
N ILE A 382 15.50 -3.39 -10.92
CA ILE A 382 15.49 -3.96 -12.28
C ILE A 382 14.35 -3.35 -13.10
N ALA A 383 13.15 -3.25 -12.51
CA ALA A 383 12.01 -2.61 -13.16
C ALA A 383 12.28 -1.13 -13.42
N LEU A 384 12.93 -0.42 -12.50
CA LEU A 384 13.35 0.97 -12.67
C LEU A 384 14.32 1.13 -13.85
N VAL A 385 15.34 0.29 -13.91
CA VAL A 385 16.31 0.26 -15.00
C VAL A 385 15.60 -0.01 -16.34
N ALA A 386 14.64 -0.93 -16.37
CA ALA A 386 13.83 -1.20 -17.55
C ALA A 386 12.97 0.00 -18.00
N VAL A 387 12.52 0.86 -17.08
CA VAL A 387 11.81 2.11 -17.40
C VAL A 387 12.77 3.18 -17.91
N VAL A 388 13.95 3.32 -17.30
CA VAL A 388 14.90 4.40 -17.62
C VAL A 388 15.67 4.12 -18.92
N LEU A 389 16.14 2.90 -19.14
CA LEU A 389 16.93 2.50 -20.31
C LEU A 389 16.08 2.31 -21.58
N GLN A 390 14.84 2.79 -21.59
CA GLN A 390 14.01 2.72 -22.78
C GLN A 390 14.72 3.42 -23.96
N PRO A 391 14.98 2.72 -25.07
CA PRO A 391 15.69 3.31 -26.19
C PRO A 391 14.90 4.51 -26.70
N LYS A 392 15.53 5.69 -26.67
CA LYS A 392 15.04 6.87 -27.40
C LYS A 392 15.13 6.53 -28.89
N ARG A 393 14.04 6.04 -29.49
CA ARG A 393 13.98 6.03 -30.95
C ARG A 393 13.95 7.49 -31.40
N SER A 394 15.02 7.90 -32.07
CA SER A 394 15.06 9.15 -32.83
C SER A 394 13.86 9.17 -33.78
N PRO A 395 13.14 10.30 -33.95
CA PRO A 395 12.17 10.40 -35.01
C PRO A 395 12.92 10.25 -36.32
N THR A 396 12.71 9.14 -37.02
CA THR A 396 13.23 8.92 -38.36
C THR A 396 12.52 9.90 -39.29
N GLY A 397 13.03 11.13 -39.36
CA GLY A 397 12.72 12.07 -40.42
C GLY A 397 13.33 11.52 -41.71
N LYS A 398 12.53 10.78 -42.48
CA LYS A 398 12.79 10.61 -43.92
C LYS A 398 12.62 11.99 -44.55
N LEU A 399 13.72 12.70 -44.75
CA LEU A 399 13.83 13.66 -45.86
C LEU A 399 13.94 12.81 -47.13
N MET A 400 12.79 12.52 -47.75
CA MET A 400 12.79 12.23 -49.19
C MET A 400 13.02 13.56 -49.88
N PHE A 401 14.25 13.78 -50.35
CA PHE A 401 14.49 14.72 -51.43
C PHE A 401 14.05 14.02 -52.72
N ASP A 402 13.04 14.58 -53.36
CA ASP A 402 12.74 14.34 -54.77
C ASP A 402 13.96 14.68 -55.63
N LYS A 403 14.26 13.81 -56.58
CA LYS A 403 14.88 14.16 -57.86
C LYS A 403 14.21 13.39 -58.98
#